data_AF-A0AAU6PI52-F1
#
_entry.id   AF-A0AAU6PI52-F1
#
_cell.length_a   1.000
_cell.length_b   1.000
_cell.length_c   1.000
_cell.angle_alpha   90.00
_cell.angle_beta   90.00
_cell.angle_gamma   90.00
#
_symmetry.space_group_name_H-M   'P 1'
#
loop_
_entity.id
_entity.type
_entity.pdbx_description
1 polymer ?
#
loop_
_entity_poly.entity_id
_entity_poly.type
_entity_poly.pdbx_seq_one_letter_code
_entity_poly.pdbx_strand_id
1 'polypeptide(L)'
;MLVNWELCTYESNPPSINSTALEQNKLYDNLMQLPIENNVDIPSLSSIFGTRTNSYKFLFFQALLLLIKDEKFKKYTFSFSELEVKMLDIAEYPINVFKLNFGTQDQVTKKMFGGKADLVKYVPYRLLTSFFQNELSGLLDAKKNKKIEELSNSDREFNSIYKINDQSIEIYSEWMQYFLLHYSIIESWAFWHWVNFLQGKNPNAMALVNKLQKPSKRASLNRQTKYWKAVLERRKLNCIFSNKPIEEVDFSLDHFLPWSFIGHDQLWNLIPISRSVNSSKSDNIPSMEKYLDGFIEQQIMGLEVSAEVMTDKAWKNHTDDFIVGLNVGFEDLTNNQKILTNKYQDHLEPLADMASNMGFNSKWVYVSQEKSSNICSKEIFTPENFTEEEYIVNDNEVLTFENSVPLFSLKAAAGEFREWNAEESHKRIKVPNGIKMSADMFACRVIGESMNKVIPNDSYCLFRKSVGGTRYGQIVLAENMNKWGDDSDLYYTVKYYESEKHEVDGVPMHKSIILKPNSTDDSYENIVLNPDEDMYNFTIIGIFIQVLDNPSNRFK
;
A
#
# COMPACT_ATOMS: atom_id res chain seq x y z
N MET A 1 -11.62 -10.49 -68.38
CA MET A 1 -12.66 -10.66 -67.34
C MET A 1 -11.92 -10.66 -66.00
N LEU A 2 -11.59 -9.57 -65.30
CA LEU A 2 -12.27 -8.30 -64.99
C LEU A 2 -13.71 -8.45 -64.51
N VAL A 3 -13.91 -8.03 -63.24
CA VAL A 3 -15.02 -7.29 -62.60
C VAL A 3 -15.04 -7.71 -61.11
N ASN A 4 -15.12 -6.88 -60.06
CA ASN A 4 -14.92 -5.45 -59.80
C ASN A 4 -14.86 -5.35 -58.25
N TRP A 5 -13.85 -4.68 -57.70
CA TRP A 5 -13.93 -4.15 -56.33
C TRP A 5 -14.26 -2.66 -56.45
N GLU A 6 -15.50 -2.28 -56.23
CA GLU A 6 -15.89 -0.87 -56.20
C GLU A 6 -15.37 -0.22 -54.92
N LEU A 7 -14.63 0.87 -55.13
CA LEU A 7 -14.17 1.83 -54.13
C LEU A 7 -15.39 2.58 -53.57
N CYS A 8 -15.80 2.29 -52.34
CA CYS A 8 -16.56 3.25 -51.56
C CYS A 8 -15.58 4.31 -51.02
N THR A 9 -15.60 5.48 -51.65
CA THR A 9 -14.99 6.71 -51.17
C THR A 9 -15.66 7.14 -49.86
N TYR A 10 -14.98 6.95 -48.72
CA TYR A 10 -15.35 7.58 -47.45
C TYR A 10 -14.84 9.02 -47.46
N GLU A 11 -15.55 9.91 -48.15
CA GLU A 11 -15.50 11.34 -47.85
C GLU A 11 -16.51 11.64 -46.74
N SER A 12 -16.03 11.61 -45.51
CA SER A 12 -16.67 12.34 -44.41
C SER A 12 -15.60 12.62 -43.37
N ASN A 13 -15.31 13.90 -43.16
CA ASN A 13 -14.37 14.45 -42.19
C ASN A 13 -14.18 13.57 -40.94
N PRO A 14 -12.93 13.29 -40.51
CA PRO A 14 -12.72 12.65 -39.22
C PRO A 14 -13.39 13.51 -38.14
N PRO A 15 -14.24 12.91 -37.26
CA PRO A 15 -14.81 13.67 -36.17
C PRO A 15 -13.66 14.24 -35.35
N SER A 16 -13.71 15.55 -35.11
CA SER A 16 -12.78 16.26 -34.26
C SER A 16 -12.66 15.51 -32.92
N ILE A 17 -11.46 15.00 -32.63
CA ILE A 17 -11.13 14.34 -31.37
C ILE A 17 -11.09 15.43 -30.28
N ASN A 18 -12.27 15.83 -29.83
CA ASN A 18 -12.49 16.67 -28.65
C ASN A 18 -13.77 16.18 -27.94
N SER A 19 -13.97 14.86 -27.87
CA SER A 19 -14.97 14.31 -26.96
C SER A 19 -14.45 14.47 -25.53
N THR A 20 -15.19 15.21 -24.70
CA THR A 20 -14.82 15.38 -23.29
C THR A 20 -14.79 14.02 -22.57
N ALA A 21 -14.00 13.86 -21.50
CA ALA A 21 -13.99 12.63 -20.69
C ALA A 21 -15.40 12.19 -20.24
N LEU A 22 -16.33 13.15 -20.12
CA LEU A 22 -17.74 12.92 -19.80
C LEU A 22 -18.52 12.23 -20.93
N GLU A 23 -18.22 12.53 -22.19
CA GLU A 23 -18.85 11.90 -23.36
C GLU A 23 -18.31 10.50 -23.63
N GLN A 24 -17.01 10.29 -23.40
CA GLN A 24 -16.43 8.94 -23.45
C GLN A 24 -17.03 8.05 -22.35
N ASN A 25 -17.17 8.55 -21.11
CA ASN A 25 -17.81 7.80 -20.03
C ASN A 25 -19.27 7.43 -20.36
N LYS A 26 -20.05 8.32 -21.00
CA LYS A 26 -21.41 7.99 -21.45
C LYS A 26 -21.46 6.94 -22.55
N LEU A 27 -20.50 6.93 -23.47
CA LEU A 27 -20.42 5.93 -24.53
C LEU A 27 -20.04 4.55 -23.96
N TYR A 28 -19.13 4.51 -22.98
CA TYR A 28 -18.69 3.29 -22.31
C TYR A 28 -19.69 2.72 -21.30
N ASP A 29 -20.41 3.58 -20.56
CA ASP A 29 -21.54 3.14 -19.74
C ASP A 29 -22.62 2.44 -20.58
N ASN A 30 -22.71 2.79 -21.88
CA ASN A 30 -23.56 2.11 -22.86
C ASN A 30 -22.99 0.77 -23.37
N LEU A 31 -21.66 0.57 -23.28
CA LEU A 31 -20.95 -0.63 -23.76
C LEU A 31 -20.75 -1.69 -22.66
N MET A 32 -20.74 -1.30 -21.38
CA MET A 32 -20.62 -2.20 -20.22
C MET A 32 -22.00 -2.47 -19.59
N GLN A 33 -22.95 -2.95 -20.38
CA GLN A 33 -24.28 -3.31 -19.87
C GLN A 33 -24.22 -4.65 -19.12
N LEU A 34 -24.89 -4.67 -17.96
CA LEU A 34 -25.10 -5.89 -17.20
C LEU A 34 -26.01 -6.85 -18.01
N PRO A 35 -25.75 -8.17 -18.03
CA PRO A 35 -26.59 -9.14 -18.73
C PRO A 35 -28.04 -9.06 -18.26
N ILE A 36 -28.99 -8.99 -19.20
CA ILE A 36 -30.42 -8.91 -18.88
C ILE A 36 -30.94 -10.30 -18.53
N GLU A 37 -31.63 -10.42 -17.40
CA GLU A 37 -32.32 -11.63 -16.98
C GLU A 37 -33.71 -11.25 -16.43
N ASN A 38 -34.74 -12.02 -16.78
CA ASN A 38 -36.13 -11.65 -16.46
C ASN A 38 -36.50 -11.84 -14.99
N ASN A 39 -35.68 -12.59 -14.24
CA ASN A 39 -35.92 -12.96 -12.86
C ASN A 39 -35.09 -12.13 -11.87
N VAL A 40 -34.50 -11.00 -12.29
CA VAL A 40 -33.76 -10.04 -11.44
C VAL A 40 -33.93 -8.60 -11.97
N ASP A 41 -33.93 -7.59 -11.10
CA ASP A 41 -34.07 -6.18 -11.49
C ASP A 41 -32.71 -5.55 -11.89
N ILE A 42 -32.33 -5.77 -13.15
CA ILE A 42 -31.09 -5.23 -13.73
C ILE A 42 -31.08 -3.70 -13.84
N PRO A 43 -32.17 -3.02 -14.23
CA PRO A 43 -32.23 -1.55 -14.19
C PRO A 43 -31.85 -0.97 -12.81
N SER A 44 -32.39 -1.53 -11.72
CA SER A 44 -32.06 -1.09 -10.36
C SER A 44 -30.62 -1.43 -9.97
N LEU A 45 -30.11 -2.62 -10.35
CA LEU A 45 -28.71 -2.99 -10.13
C LEU A 45 -27.75 -2.02 -10.83
N SER A 46 -28.00 -1.68 -12.09
CA SER A 46 -27.16 -0.76 -12.87
C SER A 46 -27.07 0.63 -12.23
N SER A 47 -28.06 0.99 -11.40
CA SER A 47 -28.20 2.29 -10.76
C SER A 47 -27.72 2.34 -9.30
N ILE A 48 -27.24 1.25 -8.69
CA ILE A 48 -26.87 1.22 -7.24
C ILE A 48 -25.80 2.27 -6.89
N PHE A 49 -24.98 2.62 -7.87
CA PHE A 49 -23.94 3.61 -7.74
C PHE A 49 -24.39 5.02 -8.20
N GLY A 50 -25.63 5.31 -8.58
CA GLY A 50 -26.01 6.61 -9.18
C GLY A 50 -25.72 7.89 -8.34
N THR A 51 -25.71 7.79 -7.00
CA THR A 51 -25.43 8.90 -6.08
C THR A 51 -24.12 8.65 -5.31
N ARG A 52 -23.07 9.45 -5.55
CA ARG A 52 -21.71 9.15 -5.05
C ARG A 52 -21.01 10.37 -4.44
N THR A 53 -20.78 10.35 -3.13
CA THR A 53 -19.80 11.25 -2.47
C THR A 53 -18.65 10.49 -1.79
N ASN A 54 -18.82 9.20 -1.51
CA ASN A 54 -17.96 8.37 -0.65
C ASN A 54 -17.80 6.95 -1.23
N SER A 55 -16.69 6.26 -0.92
CA SER A 55 -16.28 4.97 -1.48
C SER A 55 -17.11 3.77 -1.01
N TYR A 56 -17.84 3.89 0.10
CA TYR A 56 -18.44 2.75 0.81
C TYR A 56 -19.29 1.83 -0.08
N LYS A 57 -20.06 2.35 -1.04
CA LYS A 57 -20.91 1.51 -1.91
C LYS A 57 -20.07 0.60 -2.81
N PHE A 58 -18.98 1.13 -3.37
CA PHE A 58 -18.07 0.36 -4.23
C PHE A 58 -17.42 -0.76 -3.46
N LEU A 59 -16.86 -0.42 -2.29
CA LEU A 59 -16.19 -1.39 -1.43
C LEU A 59 -17.16 -2.46 -0.95
N PHE A 60 -18.37 -2.07 -0.52
CA PHE A 60 -19.37 -3.03 -0.03
C PHE A 60 -19.82 -3.99 -1.12
N PHE A 61 -20.12 -3.50 -2.32
CA PHE A 61 -20.55 -4.37 -3.42
C PHE A 61 -19.41 -5.28 -3.89
N GLN A 62 -18.18 -4.78 -4.00
CA GLN A 62 -17.02 -5.64 -4.31
C GLN A 62 -16.75 -6.66 -3.21
N ALA A 63 -16.84 -6.27 -1.93
CA ALA A 63 -16.71 -7.18 -0.80
C ALA A 63 -17.73 -8.31 -0.88
N LEU A 64 -19.00 -7.98 -1.15
CA LEU A 64 -20.06 -8.95 -1.36
C LEU A 64 -19.74 -9.93 -2.49
N LEU A 65 -19.37 -9.43 -3.68
CA LEU A 65 -19.01 -10.28 -4.83
C LEU A 65 -17.83 -11.22 -4.51
N LEU A 66 -16.76 -10.70 -3.89
CA LEU A 66 -15.61 -11.50 -3.54
C LEU A 66 -15.94 -12.56 -2.49
N LEU A 67 -16.75 -12.23 -1.47
CA LEU A 67 -17.18 -13.21 -0.47
C LEU A 67 -18.05 -14.32 -1.09
N ILE A 68 -18.97 -13.97 -1.99
CA ILE A 68 -19.77 -14.95 -2.75
C ILE A 68 -18.86 -15.90 -3.54
N LYS A 69 -17.84 -15.35 -4.23
CA LYS A 69 -16.87 -16.12 -5.02
C LYS A 69 -16.02 -17.03 -4.12
N ASP A 70 -15.51 -16.51 -3.01
CA ASP A 70 -14.69 -17.25 -2.04
C ASP A 70 -15.46 -18.47 -1.49
N GLU A 71 -16.77 -18.31 -1.27
CA GLU A 71 -17.70 -19.35 -0.81
C GLU A 71 -18.25 -20.24 -1.94
N LYS A 72 -17.70 -20.11 -3.15
CA LYS A 72 -18.08 -20.87 -4.34
C LYS A 72 -19.60 -20.81 -4.62
N PHE A 73 -20.23 -19.67 -4.34
CA PHE A 73 -21.67 -19.43 -4.53
C PHE A 73 -22.58 -20.37 -3.70
N LYS A 74 -22.08 -20.92 -2.58
CA LYS A 74 -22.85 -21.85 -1.73
C LYS A 74 -23.39 -21.22 -0.46
N LYS A 75 -22.81 -20.10 -0.01
CA LYS A 75 -23.24 -19.35 1.17
C LYS A 75 -24.09 -18.15 0.75
N TYR A 76 -25.28 -18.04 1.33
CA TYR A 76 -26.26 -17.00 1.01
C TYR A 76 -26.32 -15.88 2.05
N THR A 77 -25.83 -16.14 3.27
CA THR A 77 -25.89 -15.18 4.37
C THR A 77 -24.50 -14.66 4.70
N PHE A 78 -24.35 -13.35 4.81
CA PHE A 78 -23.09 -12.67 5.14
C PHE A 78 -23.32 -11.66 6.25
N SER A 79 -22.56 -11.77 7.34
CA SER A 79 -22.63 -10.82 8.44
C SER A 79 -22.03 -9.47 8.03
N PHE A 80 -22.48 -8.40 8.68
CA PHE A 80 -21.90 -7.07 8.49
C PHE A 80 -20.42 -7.02 8.89
N SER A 81 -19.99 -7.83 9.86
CA SER A 81 -18.58 -7.91 10.24
C SER A 81 -17.72 -8.50 9.13
N GLU A 82 -18.15 -9.59 8.49
CA GLU A 82 -17.45 -10.18 7.36
C GLU A 82 -17.33 -9.21 6.18
N LEU A 83 -18.43 -8.49 5.89
CA LEU A 83 -18.47 -7.47 4.84
C LEU A 83 -17.53 -6.30 5.16
N GLU A 84 -17.54 -5.80 6.40
CA GLU A 84 -16.66 -4.69 6.81
C GLU A 84 -15.17 -5.10 6.71
N VAL A 85 -14.80 -6.29 7.17
CA VAL A 85 -13.42 -6.80 7.05
C VAL A 85 -13.00 -6.85 5.58
N LYS A 86 -13.83 -7.44 4.71
CA LYS A 86 -13.50 -7.54 3.28
C LYS A 86 -13.44 -6.17 2.59
N MET A 87 -14.28 -5.21 2.99
CA MET A 87 -14.21 -3.82 2.51
C MET A 87 -12.86 -3.18 2.85
N LEU A 88 -12.37 -3.38 4.08
CA LEU A 88 -11.08 -2.86 4.53
C LEU A 88 -9.92 -3.54 3.81
N ASP A 89 -9.99 -4.85 3.57
CA ASP A 89 -8.97 -5.59 2.80
C ASP A 89 -8.82 -5.04 1.37
N ILE A 90 -9.94 -4.72 0.70
CA ILE A 90 -9.93 -4.13 -0.65
C ILE A 90 -9.32 -2.72 -0.61
N ALA A 91 -9.67 -1.93 0.40
CA ALA A 91 -9.18 -0.56 0.55
C ALA A 91 -7.71 -0.47 0.99
N GLU A 92 -7.20 -1.50 1.68
CA GLU A 92 -5.87 -1.52 2.28
C GLU A 92 -4.76 -1.25 1.27
N TYR A 93 -4.77 -1.98 0.16
CA TYR A 93 -3.71 -1.91 -0.85
C TYR A 93 -3.62 -0.55 -1.54
N PRO A 94 -4.71 0.02 -2.10
CA PRO A 94 -4.76 1.39 -2.64
C PRO A 94 -4.26 2.47 -1.66
N ILE A 95 -4.66 2.38 -0.38
CA ILE A 95 -4.38 3.41 0.62
C ILE A 95 -2.97 3.29 1.17
N ASN A 96 -2.58 2.11 1.64
CA ASN A 96 -1.32 1.94 2.38
C ASN A 96 -0.11 1.93 1.45
N VAL A 97 -0.22 1.29 0.28
CA VAL A 97 0.90 1.15 -0.67
C VAL A 97 1.00 2.38 -1.58
N PHE A 98 -0.11 2.83 -2.18
CA PHE A 98 -0.07 3.88 -3.21
C PHE A 98 -0.54 5.26 -2.74
N LYS A 99 -0.93 5.39 -1.46
CA LYS A 99 -1.39 6.65 -0.85
C LYS A 99 -2.58 7.27 -1.61
N LEU A 100 -3.46 6.44 -2.19
CA LEU A 100 -4.62 6.95 -2.93
C LEU A 100 -5.64 7.60 -1.99
N ASN A 101 -6.18 8.74 -2.42
CA ASN A 101 -7.16 9.51 -1.69
C ASN A 101 -8.59 9.04 -2.04
N PHE A 102 -9.39 8.68 -1.04
CA PHE A 102 -10.78 8.25 -1.25
C PHE A 102 -11.78 9.41 -1.11
N GLY A 103 -11.31 10.59 -0.68
CA GLY A 103 -12.09 11.80 -0.46
C GLY A 103 -12.08 12.23 1.00
N THR A 104 -12.18 13.54 1.26
CA THR A 104 -12.12 14.12 2.61
C THR A 104 -13.28 13.74 3.51
N GLN A 105 -14.45 13.44 2.93
CA GLN A 105 -15.64 12.98 3.66
C GLN A 105 -15.65 11.46 3.87
N ASP A 106 -14.72 10.74 3.23
CA ASP A 106 -14.63 9.28 3.30
C ASP A 106 -14.18 8.84 4.70
N GLN A 107 -14.82 7.79 5.22
CA GLN A 107 -14.56 7.29 6.58
C GLN A 107 -13.75 5.99 6.58
N VAL A 108 -13.47 5.40 5.41
CA VAL A 108 -12.74 4.12 5.28
C VAL A 108 -11.32 4.29 5.80
N THR A 109 -10.60 5.32 5.35
CA THR A 109 -9.25 5.63 5.84
C THR A 109 -9.25 5.85 7.35
N LYS A 110 -10.26 6.57 7.89
CA LYS A 110 -10.40 6.79 9.33
C LYS A 110 -10.64 5.48 10.09
N LYS A 111 -11.48 4.58 9.57
CA LYS A 111 -11.74 3.25 10.13
C LYS A 111 -10.47 2.40 10.15
N MET A 112 -9.75 2.35 9.02
CA MET A 112 -8.51 1.58 8.88
C MET A 112 -7.46 1.96 9.93
N PHE A 113 -7.36 3.25 10.26
CA PHE A 113 -6.43 3.75 11.28
C PHE A 113 -7.07 3.84 12.68
N GLY A 114 -7.98 2.92 13.02
CA GLY A 114 -8.49 2.73 14.38
C GLY A 114 -9.59 3.70 14.81
N GLY A 115 -10.13 4.52 13.90
CA GLY A 115 -11.24 5.41 14.21
C GLY A 115 -12.58 4.68 14.40
N LYS A 116 -13.46 5.27 15.22
CA LYS A 116 -14.82 4.75 15.55
C LYS A 116 -15.84 4.81 14.40
N ALA A 117 -15.40 4.80 13.15
CA ALA A 117 -16.32 4.79 12.02
C ALA A 117 -17.07 3.44 11.97
N ASP A 118 -18.32 3.48 11.54
CA ASP A 118 -19.11 2.28 11.28
C ASP A 118 -19.47 2.29 9.80
N LEU A 119 -18.71 1.51 9.02
CA LEU A 119 -18.84 1.54 7.57
C LEU A 119 -20.13 0.86 7.11
N VAL A 120 -20.60 -0.11 7.89
CA VAL A 120 -21.75 -0.98 7.60
C VAL A 120 -23.07 -0.46 8.16
N LYS A 121 -23.06 0.58 8.99
CA LYS A 121 -24.27 1.22 9.54
C LYS A 121 -25.32 1.61 8.49
N TYR A 122 -24.87 2.15 7.37
CA TYR A 122 -25.76 2.71 6.35
C TYR A 122 -25.64 2.01 4.99
N VAL A 123 -24.45 1.53 4.61
CA VAL A 123 -24.24 1.04 3.24
C VAL A 123 -25.17 -0.11 2.80
N PRO A 124 -25.49 -1.14 3.62
CA PRO A 124 -26.36 -2.22 3.17
C PRO A 124 -27.73 -1.70 2.75
N TYR A 125 -28.27 -0.72 3.48
CA TYR A 125 -29.53 -0.06 3.16
C TYR A 125 -29.39 0.88 1.95
N ARG A 126 -28.33 1.70 1.91
CA ARG A 126 -28.14 2.71 0.85
C ARG A 126 -27.84 2.10 -0.52
N LEU A 127 -27.30 0.88 -0.57
CA LEU A 127 -27.11 0.15 -1.81
C LEU A 127 -28.46 -0.23 -2.44
N LEU A 128 -29.43 -0.66 -1.63
CA LEU A 128 -30.77 -1.05 -2.09
C LEU A 128 -31.71 0.14 -2.43
N THR A 129 -31.25 1.38 -2.28
CA THR A 129 -32.12 2.55 -2.54
C THR A 129 -32.65 2.60 -3.98
N SER A 130 -31.87 2.12 -4.97
CA SER A 130 -32.32 2.09 -6.36
C SER A 130 -33.47 1.11 -6.61
N PHE A 131 -33.60 0.06 -5.81
CA PHE A 131 -34.65 -0.96 -5.92
C PHE A 131 -36.00 -0.50 -5.33
N PHE A 132 -35.98 0.53 -4.49
CA PHE A 132 -37.16 1.00 -3.74
C PHE A 132 -37.42 2.50 -3.94
N GLN A 133 -37.07 3.07 -5.10
CA GLN A 133 -37.13 4.52 -5.31
C GLN A 133 -38.52 5.10 -5.09
N ASN A 134 -39.56 4.39 -5.55
CA ASN A 134 -40.94 4.84 -5.46
C ASN A 134 -41.43 4.86 -4.01
N GLU A 135 -41.08 3.82 -3.25
CA GLU A 135 -41.48 3.60 -1.87
C GLU A 135 -40.73 4.51 -0.90
N LEU A 136 -39.52 4.95 -1.28
CA LEU A 136 -38.68 5.85 -0.49
C LEU A 136 -38.89 7.32 -0.80
N SER A 137 -39.64 7.65 -1.86
CA SER A 137 -39.92 9.01 -2.27
C SER A 137 -40.69 9.77 -1.17
N GLY A 138 -40.26 11.00 -0.86
CA GLY A 138 -40.86 11.84 0.17
C GLY A 138 -40.59 11.42 1.62
N LEU A 139 -39.90 10.29 1.87
CA LEU A 139 -39.54 9.88 3.22
C LEU A 139 -38.35 10.66 3.79
N LEU A 140 -38.45 11.00 5.08
CA LEU A 140 -37.33 11.53 5.86
C LEU A 140 -36.18 10.50 5.93
N ASP A 141 -34.96 10.99 5.86
CA ASP A 141 -33.75 10.16 5.78
C ASP A 141 -33.62 9.17 6.95
N ALA A 142 -33.96 9.62 8.17
CA ALA A 142 -33.96 8.80 9.38
C ALA A 142 -34.92 7.58 9.33
N LYS A 143 -35.95 7.62 8.48
CA LYS A 143 -36.92 6.53 8.33
C LYS A 143 -36.55 5.55 7.20
N LYS A 144 -35.61 5.92 6.32
CA LYS A 144 -35.30 5.14 5.12
C LYS A 144 -34.72 3.77 5.43
N ASN A 145 -33.76 3.66 6.35
CA ASN A 145 -33.14 2.36 6.68
C ASN A 145 -34.18 1.33 7.13
N LYS A 146 -35.01 1.70 8.12
CA LYS A 146 -36.08 0.82 8.61
C LYS A 146 -37.05 0.42 7.49
N LYS A 147 -37.44 1.37 6.64
CA LYS A 147 -38.33 1.08 5.52
C LYS A 147 -37.69 0.13 4.49
N ILE A 148 -36.41 0.30 4.19
CA ILE A 148 -35.66 -0.58 3.28
C ILE A 148 -35.55 -1.99 3.85
N GLU A 149 -35.31 -2.11 5.16
CA GLU A 149 -35.28 -3.40 5.85
C GLU A 149 -36.63 -4.14 5.71
N GLU A 150 -37.73 -3.47 6.04
CA GLU A 150 -39.09 -4.01 5.90
C GLU A 150 -39.41 -4.43 4.45
N LEU A 151 -39.06 -3.57 3.47
CA LEU A 151 -39.27 -3.85 2.05
C LEU A 151 -38.42 -5.06 1.61
N SER A 152 -37.13 -5.09 1.93
CA SER A 152 -36.22 -6.18 1.55
C SER A 152 -36.63 -7.54 2.11
N ASN A 153 -37.29 -7.61 3.28
CA ASN A 153 -37.74 -8.87 3.88
C ASN A 153 -39.11 -9.35 3.37
N SER A 154 -39.96 -8.43 2.93
CA SER A 154 -41.28 -8.73 2.38
C SER A 154 -41.29 -8.86 0.85
N ASP A 155 -40.10 -8.73 0.25
CA ASP A 155 -39.91 -8.63 -1.18
C ASP A 155 -40.22 -9.97 -1.88
N ARG A 156 -41.29 -9.96 -2.68
CA ARG A 156 -41.61 -10.97 -3.70
C ARG A 156 -41.72 -10.36 -5.11
N GLU A 157 -41.60 -9.04 -5.26
CA GLU A 157 -42.00 -8.28 -6.45
C GLU A 157 -40.92 -7.28 -6.91
N PHE A 158 -40.16 -6.67 -5.99
CA PHE A 158 -39.12 -5.67 -6.24
C PHE A 158 -37.76 -6.30 -6.57
N ASN A 159 -37.60 -7.56 -6.18
CA ASN A 159 -36.46 -8.39 -6.56
C ASN A 159 -35.12 -7.72 -6.23
N SER A 160 -34.99 -7.22 -5.01
CA SER A 160 -33.77 -6.67 -4.45
C SER A 160 -32.70 -7.77 -4.25
N ILE A 161 -31.43 -7.36 -4.22
CA ILE A 161 -30.28 -8.29 -4.20
C ILE A 161 -30.31 -9.21 -2.96
N TYR A 162 -30.70 -8.65 -1.81
CA TYR A 162 -30.66 -9.35 -0.53
C TYR A 162 -31.71 -8.80 0.44
N LYS A 163 -32.10 -9.65 1.40
CA LYS A 163 -32.79 -9.27 2.62
C LYS A 163 -31.81 -8.70 3.63
N ILE A 164 -32.26 -7.76 4.45
CA ILE A 164 -31.46 -7.21 5.55
C ILE A 164 -32.03 -7.71 6.88
N ASN A 165 -31.19 -8.33 7.69
CA ASN A 165 -31.46 -8.70 9.08
C ASN A 165 -30.60 -7.82 10.02
N ASP A 166 -30.81 -7.91 11.34
CA ASP A 166 -30.15 -7.06 12.34
C ASP A 166 -28.63 -6.92 12.18
N GLN A 167 -27.92 -8.00 11.80
CA GLN A 167 -26.46 -8.03 11.70
C GLN A 167 -25.92 -8.69 10.42
N SER A 168 -26.78 -8.94 9.44
CA SER A 168 -26.41 -9.70 8.25
C SER A 168 -27.31 -9.38 7.07
N ILE A 169 -26.84 -9.73 5.87
CA ILE A 169 -27.66 -9.81 4.67
C ILE A 169 -27.86 -11.26 4.26
N GLU A 170 -28.99 -11.56 3.63
CA GLU A 170 -29.29 -12.86 3.01
C GLU A 170 -29.62 -12.64 1.53
N ILE A 171 -28.79 -13.16 0.64
CA ILE A 171 -28.93 -13.01 -0.81
C ILE A 171 -30.11 -13.86 -1.30
N TYR A 172 -30.93 -13.29 -2.19
CA TYR A 172 -32.00 -14.04 -2.85
C TYR A 172 -31.45 -15.09 -3.83
N SER A 173 -32.19 -16.17 -4.04
CA SER A 173 -31.70 -17.32 -4.84
C SER A 173 -31.50 -16.97 -6.31
N GLU A 174 -32.39 -16.15 -6.85
CA GLU A 174 -32.38 -15.62 -8.20
C GLU A 174 -31.14 -14.75 -8.43
N TRP A 175 -30.79 -13.91 -7.45
CA TRP A 175 -29.58 -13.09 -7.49
C TRP A 175 -28.31 -13.91 -7.34
N MET A 176 -28.29 -14.94 -6.48
CA MET A 176 -27.14 -15.83 -6.40
C MET A 176 -26.91 -16.57 -7.73
N GLN A 177 -27.97 -17.01 -8.39
CA GLN A 177 -27.88 -17.64 -9.71
C GLN A 177 -27.39 -16.65 -10.77
N TYR A 178 -27.87 -15.41 -10.74
CA TYR A 178 -27.40 -14.33 -11.60
C TYR A 178 -25.91 -14.06 -11.40
N PHE A 179 -25.47 -13.92 -10.15
CA PHE A 179 -24.05 -13.73 -9.82
C PHE A 179 -23.20 -14.92 -10.27
N LEU A 180 -23.66 -16.16 -10.08
CA LEU A 180 -22.94 -17.35 -10.53
C LEU A 180 -22.77 -17.37 -12.06
N LEU A 181 -23.83 -17.07 -12.80
CA LEU A 181 -23.83 -17.15 -14.26
C LEU A 181 -23.00 -16.02 -14.90
N HIS A 182 -23.07 -14.82 -14.33
CA HIS A 182 -22.54 -13.59 -14.95
C HIS A 182 -21.39 -12.95 -14.16
N TYR A 183 -20.79 -13.68 -13.20
CA TYR A 183 -19.82 -13.16 -12.23
C TYR A 183 -18.75 -12.26 -12.86
N SER A 184 -18.07 -12.74 -13.90
CA SER A 184 -16.96 -12.01 -14.53
C SER A 184 -17.38 -10.65 -15.11
N ILE A 185 -18.59 -10.57 -15.67
CA ILE A 185 -19.13 -9.32 -16.24
C ILE A 185 -19.50 -8.36 -15.11
N ILE A 186 -20.15 -8.86 -14.05
CA ILE A 186 -20.57 -8.06 -12.89
C ILE A 186 -19.37 -7.56 -12.10
N GLU A 187 -18.37 -8.41 -11.87
CA GLU A 187 -17.10 -8.06 -11.23
C GLU A 187 -16.38 -6.96 -12.03
N SER A 188 -16.30 -7.10 -13.36
CA SER A 188 -15.69 -6.10 -14.23
C SER A 188 -16.45 -4.77 -14.22
N TRP A 189 -17.78 -4.82 -14.25
CA TRP A 189 -18.65 -3.65 -14.17
C TRP A 189 -18.51 -2.90 -12.83
N ALA A 190 -18.51 -3.64 -11.72
CA ALA A 190 -18.29 -3.08 -10.38
C ALA A 190 -16.89 -2.48 -10.23
N PHE A 191 -15.87 -3.15 -10.80
CA PHE A 191 -14.50 -2.67 -10.80
C PHE A 191 -14.33 -1.41 -11.65
N TRP A 192 -14.97 -1.32 -12.81
CA TRP A 192 -14.97 -0.12 -13.65
C TRP A 192 -15.52 1.11 -12.91
N HIS A 193 -16.66 0.96 -12.24
CA HIS A 193 -17.23 2.05 -11.45
C HIS A 193 -16.34 2.47 -10.27
N TRP A 194 -15.59 1.53 -9.70
CA TRP A 194 -14.59 1.81 -8.67
C TRP A 194 -13.38 2.59 -9.22
N VAL A 195 -12.85 2.17 -10.38
CA VAL A 195 -11.80 2.89 -11.09
C VAL A 195 -12.23 4.33 -11.35
N ASN A 196 -13.43 4.55 -11.89
CA ASN A 196 -13.94 5.89 -12.19
C ASN A 196 -14.12 6.76 -10.95
N PHE A 197 -14.60 6.18 -9.85
CA PHE A 197 -14.70 6.90 -8.58
C PHE A 197 -13.31 7.35 -8.11
N LEU A 198 -12.33 6.44 -8.07
CA LEU A 198 -10.98 6.77 -7.61
C LEU A 198 -10.24 7.69 -8.56
N GLN A 199 -10.45 7.59 -9.87
CA GLN A 199 -9.89 8.50 -10.86
C GLN A 199 -10.38 9.93 -10.61
N GLY A 200 -11.67 10.09 -10.30
CA GLY A 200 -12.23 11.39 -9.91
C GLY A 200 -11.65 11.96 -8.62
N LYS A 201 -11.21 11.11 -7.68
CA LYS A 201 -10.55 11.54 -6.43
C LYS A 201 -9.04 11.74 -6.58
N ASN A 202 -8.42 11.10 -7.58
CA ASN A 202 -6.98 11.10 -7.81
C ASN A 202 -6.70 11.41 -9.30
N PRO A 203 -7.04 12.61 -9.79
CA PRO A 203 -6.97 12.93 -11.21
C PRO A 203 -5.56 12.78 -11.80
N ASN A 204 -4.52 12.94 -10.97
CA ASN A 204 -3.12 12.88 -11.39
C ASN A 204 -2.46 11.52 -11.08
N ALA A 205 -3.20 10.54 -10.55
CA ALA A 205 -2.60 9.25 -10.21
C ALA A 205 -2.22 8.48 -11.48
N MET A 206 -0.91 8.30 -11.67
CA MET A 206 -0.37 7.45 -12.74
C MET A 206 -0.74 5.99 -12.51
N ALA A 207 -0.95 5.25 -13.60
CA ALA A 207 -1.21 3.81 -13.60
C ALA A 207 -2.28 3.37 -12.57
N LEU A 208 -3.33 4.18 -12.34
CA LEU A 208 -4.30 4.00 -11.27
C LEU A 208 -4.85 2.57 -11.20
N VAL A 209 -5.21 1.98 -12.34
CA VAL A 209 -5.76 0.62 -12.42
C VAL A 209 -4.84 -0.41 -11.77
N ASN A 210 -3.53 -0.30 -11.99
CA ASN A 210 -2.52 -1.21 -11.42
C ASN A 210 -2.38 -1.07 -9.89
N LYS A 211 -2.87 0.04 -9.34
CA LYS A 211 -2.81 0.39 -7.91
C LYS A 211 -4.04 -0.08 -7.13
N LEU A 212 -5.07 -0.59 -7.81
CA LEU A 212 -6.35 -0.91 -7.18
C LEU A 212 -6.44 -2.32 -6.62
N GLN A 213 -5.67 -3.26 -7.18
CA GLN A 213 -5.73 -4.67 -6.80
C GLN A 213 -4.33 -5.21 -6.55
N LYS A 214 -4.17 -5.91 -5.41
CA LYS A 214 -2.91 -6.56 -5.07
C LYS A 214 -2.68 -7.73 -6.03
N PRO A 215 -1.58 -7.75 -6.79
CA PRO A 215 -1.30 -8.85 -7.68
C PRO A 215 -0.97 -10.12 -6.87
N SER A 216 -1.39 -11.28 -7.37
CA SER A 216 -1.10 -12.57 -6.75
C SER A 216 0.40 -12.90 -6.74
N LYS A 217 1.14 -12.38 -7.74
CA LYS A 217 2.60 -12.44 -7.84
C LYS A 217 3.15 -11.09 -8.30
N ARG A 218 4.28 -10.67 -7.75
CA ARG A 218 4.98 -9.47 -8.24
C ARG A 218 5.52 -9.74 -9.65
N ALA A 219 5.49 -8.72 -10.50
CA ALA A 219 6.14 -8.78 -11.80
C ALA A 219 7.65 -9.02 -11.64
N SER A 220 8.24 -9.72 -12.60
CA SER A 220 9.66 -10.02 -12.58
C SER A 220 10.47 -8.88 -13.21
N LEU A 221 11.57 -8.50 -12.55
CA LEU A 221 12.55 -7.53 -13.06
C LEU A 221 13.63 -8.17 -13.97
N ASN A 222 13.38 -9.36 -14.52
CA ASN A 222 14.39 -10.11 -15.28
C ASN A 222 14.88 -9.37 -16.53
N ARG A 223 13.99 -8.67 -17.26
CA ARG A 223 14.35 -7.90 -18.47
C ARG A 223 15.30 -6.76 -18.11
N GLN A 224 14.97 -6.02 -17.05
CA GLN A 224 15.71 -4.87 -16.56
C GLN A 224 17.04 -5.30 -15.94
N THR A 225 17.03 -6.43 -15.23
CA THR A 225 18.23 -7.07 -14.66
C THR A 225 19.18 -7.48 -15.77
N LYS A 226 18.68 -8.09 -16.84
CA LYS A 226 19.49 -8.48 -18.01
C LYS A 226 20.12 -7.26 -18.68
N TYR A 227 19.38 -6.16 -18.80
CA TYR A 227 19.90 -4.91 -19.35
C TYR A 227 21.10 -4.39 -18.54
N TRP A 228 20.90 -4.19 -17.23
CA TRP A 228 21.94 -3.62 -16.37
C TRP A 228 23.13 -4.56 -16.13
N LYS A 229 22.93 -5.88 -16.15
CA LYS A 229 24.04 -6.86 -16.13
C LYS A 229 24.95 -6.71 -17.34
N ALA A 230 24.38 -6.61 -18.56
CA ALA A 230 25.17 -6.42 -19.77
C ALA A 230 25.99 -5.11 -19.73
N VAL A 231 25.44 -4.05 -19.12
CA VAL A 231 26.17 -2.79 -18.90
C VAL A 231 27.31 -2.99 -17.89
N LEU A 232 27.05 -3.61 -16.74
CA LEU A 232 28.03 -3.84 -15.67
C LEU A 232 29.19 -4.76 -16.09
N GLU A 233 28.94 -5.73 -16.97
CA GLU A 233 29.97 -6.60 -17.56
C GLU A 233 31.00 -5.79 -18.39
N ARG A 234 30.57 -4.69 -19.01
CA ARG A 234 31.41 -3.86 -19.88
C ARG A 234 32.03 -2.67 -19.15
N ARG A 235 31.30 -2.07 -18.21
CA ARG A 235 31.70 -0.84 -17.51
C ARG A 235 31.41 -0.96 -16.03
N LYS A 236 32.46 -0.78 -15.21
CA LYS A 236 32.31 -0.68 -13.75
C LYS A 236 31.60 0.62 -13.40
N LEU A 237 30.59 0.52 -12.53
CA LEU A 237 29.78 1.63 -12.08
C LEU A 237 29.91 1.82 -10.59
N ASN A 238 29.85 3.06 -10.15
CA ASN A 238 29.64 3.40 -8.75
C ASN A 238 28.16 3.66 -8.54
N CYS A 239 27.62 3.23 -7.39
CA CYS A 239 26.26 3.54 -6.99
C CYS A 239 26.11 5.06 -6.81
N ILE A 240 25.14 5.67 -7.50
CA ILE A 240 24.91 7.13 -7.44
C ILE A 240 24.70 7.67 -6.02
N PHE A 241 24.24 6.82 -5.10
CA PHE A 241 23.93 7.21 -3.72
C PHE A 241 25.12 7.07 -2.77
N SER A 242 25.79 5.93 -2.81
CA SER A 242 26.89 5.59 -1.89
C SER A 242 28.27 5.92 -2.44
N ASN A 243 28.37 6.17 -3.74
CA ASN A 243 29.60 6.29 -4.51
C ASN A 243 30.54 5.07 -4.41
N LYS A 244 30.04 3.93 -3.91
CA LYS A 244 30.79 2.67 -3.86
C LYS A 244 30.61 1.89 -5.16
N PRO A 245 31.61 1.07 -5.56
CA PRO A 245 31.48 0.19 -6.72
C PRO A 245 30.26 -0.74 -6.60
N ILE A 246 29.58 -0.96 -7.72
CA ILE A 246 28.48 -1.92 -7.83
C ILE A 246 29.08 -3.27 -8.22
N GLU A 247 29.12 -4.19 -7.26
CA GLU A 247 29.56 -5.56 -7.46
C GLU A 247 28.39 -6.45 -7.89
N GLU A 248 28.61 -7.34 -8.86
CA GLU A 248 27.56 -8.22 -9.40
C GLU A 248 26.90 -9.10 -8.32
N VAL A 249 27.67 -9.48 -7.28
CA VAL A 249 27.21 -10.32 -6.17
C VAL A 249 26.21 -9.63 -5.23
N ASP A 250 26.29 -8.29 -5.10
CA ASP A 250 25.44 -7.47 -4.22
C ASP A 250 24.52 -6.52 -5.02
N PHE A 251 24.47 -6.70 -6.34
CA PHE A 251 23.65 -5.89 -7.23
C PHE A 251 22.15 -6.16 -7.03
N SER A 252 21.39 -5.07 -6.98
CA SER A 252 19.93 -5.02 -7.07
C SER A 252 19.50 -3.85 -7.95
N LEU A 253 18.26 -3.88 -8.41
CA LEU A 253 17.64 -2.75 -9.09
C LEU A 253 16.79 -1.96 -8.12
N ASP A 254 16.86 -0.65 -8.23
CA ASP A 254 16.06 0.29 -7.48
C ASP A 254 15.42 1.32 -8.38
N HIS A 255 14.25 1.76 -7.96
CA HIS A 255 13.48 2.79 -8.64
C HIS A 255 13.88 4.15 -8.10
N PHE A 256 14.37 5.06 -8.94
CA PHE A 256 14.76 6.40 -8.53
C PHE A 256 13.58 7.13 -7.88
N LEU A 257 12.46 7.25 -8.60
CA LEU A 257 11.16 7.56 -8.02
C LEU A 257 10.47 6.27 -7.53
N PRO A 258 9.91 6.22 -6.31
CA PRO A 258 9.35 4.99 -5.74
C PRO A 258 8.34 4.26 -6.64
N TRP A 259 8.42 2.92 -6.68
CA TRP A 259 7.46 2.10 -7.43
C TRP A 259 6.02 2.30 -6.95
N SER A 260 5.82 2.50 -5.64
CA SER A 260 4.55 2.88 -5.01
C SER A 260 3.97 4.20 -5.53
N PHE A 261 4.77 5.06 -6.15
CA PHE A 261 4.31 6.28 -6.82
C PHE A 261 4.12 6.05 -8.33
N ILE A 262 5.11 5.46 -8.99
CA ILE A 262 5.11 5.28 -10.46
C ILE A 262 4.13 4.19 -10.93
N GLY A 263 4.13 3.03 -10.26
CA GLY A 263 3.23 1.90 -10.56
C GLY A 263 3.66 1.03 -11.76
N HIS A 264 4.92 1.10 -12.17
CA HIS A 264 5.48 0.25 -13.24
C HIS A 264 7.00 0.08 -13.09
N ASP A 265 7.55 -0.93 -13.78
CA ASP A 265 8.97 -1.32 -13.73
C ASP A 265 9.77 -0.89 -14.98
N GLN A 266 9.42 0.24 -15.61
CA GLN A 266 10.13 0.70 -16.83
C GLN A 266 11.57 1.14 -16.55
N LEU A 267 12.48 0.81 -17.47
CA LEU A 267 13.93 0.99 -17.32
C LEU A 267 14.38 2.43 -17.06
N TRP A 268 13.67 3.43 -17.60
CA TRP A 268 14.04 4.85 -17.43
C TRP A 268 14.08 5.29 -15.96
N ASN A 269 13.39 4.58 -15.07
CA ASN A 269 13.36 4.87 -13.63
C ASN A 269 14.23 3.91 -12.80
N LEU A 270 14.88 2.91 -13.43
CA LEU A 270 15.58 1.84 -12.73
C LEU A 270 17.09 1.95 -12.87
N ILE A 271 17.80 1.84 -11.75
CA ILE A 271 19.27 1.85 -11.72
C ILE A 271 19.85 0.71 -10.86
N PRO A 272 21.08 0.28 -11.17
CA PRO A 272 21.83 -0.65 -10.36
C PRO A 272 22.28 0.04 -9.06
N ILE A 273 22.02 -0.59 -7.92
CA ILE A 273 22.55 -0.19 -6.61
C ILE A 273 22.80 -1.43 -5.74
N SER A 274 23.54 -1.27 -4.64
CA SER A 274 23.70 -2.35 -3.66
C SER A 274 22.41 -2.60 -2.87
N ARG A 275 22.22 -3.83 -2.38
CA ARG A 275 21.03 -4.20 -1.58
C ARG A 275 20.89 -3.35 -0.31
N SER A 276 22.00 -3.01 0.32
CA SER A 276 22.02 -2.16 1.52
C SER A 276 21.50 -0.74 1.26
N VAL A 277 21.91 -0.15 0.14
CA VAL A 277 21.44 1.18 -0.29
C VAL A 277 19.95 1.13 -0.66
N ASN A 278 19.53 0.08 -1.38
CA ASN A 278 18.13 -0.14 -1.75
C ASN A 278 17.23 -0.20 -0.52
N SER A 279 17.61 -1.01 0.47
CA SER A 279 16.89 -1.09 1.73
C SER A 279 16.85 0.24 2.48
N SER A 280 17.91 1.04 2.43
CA SER A 280 17.97 2.35 3.08
C SER A 280 17.09 3.39 2.38
N LYS A 281 16.96 3.32 1.05
CA LYS A 281 16.13 4.22 0.26
C LYS A 281 14.65 3.87 0.36
N SER A 282 14.29 2.59 0.22
CA SER A 282 12.90 2.12 0.28
C SER A 282 11.98 3.00 -0.60
N ASP A 283 10.80 3.36 -0.11
CA ASP A 283 9.82 4.21 -0.83
C ASP A 283 10.11 5.72 -0.70
N ASN A 284 11.33 6.11 -0.33
CA ASN A 284 11.71 7.52 -0.31
C ASN A 284 12.14 8.01 -1.70
N ILE A 285 11.92 9.30 -1.95
CA ILE A 285 12.41 10.00 -3.14
C ILE A 285 13.79 10.59 -2.79
N PRO A 286 14.84 10.29 -3.58
CA PRO A 286 16.14 10.92 -3.41
C PRO A 286 16.08 12.43 -3.54
N SER A 287 16.96 13.13 -2.82
CA SER A 287 17.20 14.56 -3.06
C SER A 287 17.54 14.79 -4.54
N MET A 288 16.64 15.49 -5.26
CA MET A 288 16.83 15.84 -6.66
C MET A 288 18.11 16.67 -6.84
N GLU A 289 18.31 17.66 -5.98
CA GLU A 289 19.53 18.50 -5.96
C GLU A 289 20.82 17.68 -5.89
N LYS A 290 20.84 16.60 -5.10
CA LYS A 290 22.06 15.82 -4.88
C LYS A 290 22.26 14.69 -5.90
N TYR A 291 21.19 14.08 -6.37
CA TYR A 291 21.26 12.79 -7.08
C TYR A 291 20.72 12.80 -8.49
N LEU A 292 20.00 13.84 -8.93
CA LEU A 292 19.38 13.85 -10.26
C LEU A 292 20.43 13.82 -11.36
N ASP A 293 21.44 14.68 -11.31
CA ASP A 293 22.48 14.73 -12.34
C ASP A 293 23.24 13.39 -12.45
N GLY A 294 23.67 12.84 -11.31
CA GLY A 294 24.34 11.52 -11.29
C GLY A 294 23.44 10.38 -11.77
N PHE A 295 22.13 10.44 -11.49
CA PHE A 295 21.16 9.49 -12.04
C PHE A 295 21.07 9.58 -13.57
N ILE A 296 20.93 10.80 -14.10
CA ILE A 296 20.84 11.06 -15.54
C ILE A 296 22.11 10.60 -16.26
N GLU A 297 23.29 10.95 -15.73
CA GLU A 297 24.58 10.53 -16.27
C GLU A 297 24.69 9.00 -16.32
N GLN A 298 24.24 8.31 -15.27
CA GLN A 298 24.24 6.86 -15.24
C GLN A 298 23.24 6.25 -16.24
N GLN A 299 22.08 6.86 -16.46
CA GLN A 299 21.12 6.41 -17.49
C GLN A 299 21.68 6.58 -18.90
N ILE A 300 22.24 7.75 -19.22
CA ILE A 300 22.88 8.05 -20.50
C ILE A 300 23.99 7.04 -20.79
N MET A 301 24.88 6.83 -19.82
CA MET A 301 25.96 5.86 -19.95
C MET A 301 25.41 4.43 -20.16
N GLY A 302 24.35 4.04 -19.45
CA GLY A 302 23.70 2.74 -19.64
C GLY A 302 23.20 2.56 -21.07
N LEU A 303 22.57 3.59 -21.65
CA LEU A 303 22.09 3.60 -23.04
C LEU A 303 23.23 3.46 -24.05
N GLU A 304 24.32 4.20 -23.87
CA GLU A 304 25.51 4.13 -24.72
C GLU A 304 26.16 2.75 -24.67
N VAL A 305 26.46 2.25 -23.47
CA VAL A 305 27.12 0.95 -23.30
C VAL A 305 26.23 -0.18 -23.81
N SER A 306 24.94 -0.14 -23.51
CA SER A 306 24.00 -1.16 -23.99
C SER A 306 23.87 -1.17 -25.52
N ALA A 307 23.97 -0.02 -26.17
CA ALA A 307 23.95 0.07 -27.64
C ALA A 307 25.18 -0.60 -28.27
N GLU A 308 26.33 -0.54 -27.59
CA GLU A 308 27.56 -1.19 -28.06
C GLU A 308 27.56 -2.71 -27.88
N VAL A 309 26.96 -3.22 -26.79
CA VAL A 309 27.10 -4.64 -26.40
C VAL A 309 25.91 -5.51 -26.77
N MET A 310 24.75 -4.93 -27.04
CA MET A 310 23.54 -5.68 -27.40
C MET A 310 23.31 -5.70 -28.92
N THR A 311 22.55 -6.68 -29.38
CA THR A 311 22.03 -6.65 -30.77
C THR A 311 20.99 -5.55 -30.92
N ASP A 312 20.87 -4.94 -32.10
CA ASP A 312 19.88 -3.88 -32.38
C ASP A 312 18.46 -4.24 -31.93
N LYS A 313 18.03 -5.48 -32.18
CA LYS A 313 16.71 -5.98 -31.77
C LYS A 313 16.58 -6.04 -30.25
N ALA A 314 17.60 -6.57 -29.57
CA ALA A 314 17.58 -6.64 -28.11
C ALA A 314 17.64 -5.24 -27.50
N TRP A 315 18.50 -4.36 -28.00
CA TRP A 315 18.63 -2.99 -27.52
C TRP A 315 17.30 -2.24 -27.65
N LYS A 316 16.69 -2.21 -28.85
CA LYS A 316 15.38 -1.58 -29.09
C LYS A 316 14.28 -2.12 -28.17
N ASN A 317 14.25 -3.43 -27.94
CA ASN A 317 13.28 -4.05 -27.04
C ASN A 317 13.46 -3.62 -25.57
N HIS A 318 14.66 -3.25 -25.14
CA HIS A 318 14.87 -2.70 -23.79
C HIS A 318 14.63 -1.19 -23.76
N THR A 319 15.08 -0.47 -24.79
CA THR A 319 15.07 0.99 -24.80
C THR A 319 13.72 1.62 -25.16
N ASP A 320 12.75 0.83 -25.63
CA ASP A 320 11.35 1.26 -25.80
C ASP A 320 10.75 1.90 -24.53
N ASP A 321 11.18 1.44 -23.35
CA ASP A 321 10.77 2.04 -22.07
C ASP A 321 11.15 3.53 -21.99
N PHE A 322 12.32 3.93 -22.50
CA PHE A 322 12.80 5.30 -22.48
C PHE A 322 12.06 6.16 -23.52
N ILE A 323 11.77 5.58 -24.69
CA ILE A 323 11.00 6.24 -25.75
C ILE A 323 9.61 6.62 -25.24
N VAL A 324 8.89 5.64 -24.67
CA VAL A 324 7.52 5.84 -24.17
C VAL A 324 7.51 6.71 -22.92
N GLY A 325 8.44 6.48 -21.98
CA GLY A 325 8.48 7.22 -20.71
C GLY A 325 8.89 8.68 -20.85
N LEU A 326 9.95 8.94 -21.62
CA LEU A 326 10.55 10.29 -21.74
C LEU A 326 10.07 11.04 -22.98
N ASN A 327 9.33 10.38 -23.89
CA ASN A 327 8.88 10.94 -25.15
C ASN A 327 10.05 11.51 -25.98
N VAL A 328 10.98 10.62 -26.34
CA VAL A 328 12.19 10.88 -27.13
C VAL A 328 12.30 9.92 -28.31
N GLY A 329 13.04 10.28 -29.36
CA GLY A 329 13.28 9.39 -30.50
C GLY A 329 14.42 8.39 -30.23
N PHE A 330 14.43 7.25 -30.93
CA PHE A 330 15.53 6.27 -30.84
C PHE A 330 16.90 6.86 -31.16
N GLU A 331 16.95 7.81 -32.11
CA GLU A 331 18.19 8.47 -32.52
C GLU A 331 18.76 9.38 -31.41
N ASP A 332 17.90 9.92 -30.55
CA ASP A 332 18.32 10.83 -29.48
C ASP A 332 18.93 10.08 -28.28
N LEU A 333 18.60 8.78 -28.11
CA LEU A 333 19.03 7.99 -26.95
C LEU A 333 20.55 7.84 -26.82
N THR A 334 21.29 7.88 -27.94
CA THR A 334 22.77 7.75 -27.94
C THR A 334 23.48 8.95 -28.57
N ASN A 335 22.80 9.76 -29.38
CA ASN A 335 23.47 10.81 -30.16
C ASN A 335 23.33 12.21 -29.56
N ASN A 336 22.44 12.41 -28.58
CA ASN A 336 22.17 13.74 -28.04
C ASN A 336 21.95 13.74 -26.53
N GLN A 337 23.06 13.63 -25.79
CA GLN A 337 23.06 13.67 -24.33
C GLN A 337 22.32 14.88 -23.77
N LYS A 338 22.48 16.07 -24.37
CA LYS A 338 21.81 17.30 -23.91
C LYS A 338 20.29 17.22 -24.01
N ILE A 339 19.76 16.68 -25.12
CA ILE A 339 18.30 16.46 -25.26
C ILE A 339 17.83 15.49 -24.17
N LEU A 340 18.55 14.39 -23.97
CA LEU A 340 18.15 13.36 -23.02
C LEU A 340 18.21 13.87 -21.56
N THR A 341 19.23 14.66 -21.20
CA THR A 341 19.32 15.32 -19.89
C THR A 341 18.11 16.23 -19.65
N ASN A 342 17.79 17.12 -20.60
CA ASN A 342 16.64 18.01 -20.48
C ASN A 342 15.33 17.21 -20.33
N LYS A 343 15.17 16.13 -21.11
CA LYS A 343 13.99 15.28 -21.07
C LYS A 343 13.82 14.57 -19.73
N TYR A 344 14.91 14.14 -19.12
CA TYR A 344 14.88 13.59 -17.76
C TYR A 344 14.51 14.65 -16.72
N GLN A 345 15.10 15.84 -16.77
CA GLN A 345 14.78 16.92 -15.84
C GLN A 345 13.31 17.33 -15.94
N ASP A 346 12.83 17.59 -17.17
CA ASP A 346 11.43 17.94 -17.48
C ASP A 346 10.44 16.85 -17.06
N HIS A 347 10.89 15.59 -16.96
CA HIS A 347 10.05 14.45 -16.58
C HIS A 347 10.10 14.15 -15.07
N LEU A 348 11.28 14.10 -14.46
CA LEU A 348 11.45 13.62 -13.09
C LEU A 348 11.11 14.66 -12.03
N GLU A 349 11.46 15.93 -12.23
CA GLU A 349 11.20 16.97 -11.22
C GLU A 349 9.70 17.16 -10.95
N PRO A 350 8.83 17.31 -11.98
CA PRO A 350 7.39 17.46 -11.73
C PRO A 350 6.78 16.21 -11.08
N LEU A 351 7.30 15.03 -11.41
CA LEU A 351 6.88 13.76 -10.81
C LEU A 351 7.31 13.64 -9.35
N ALA A 352 8.52 14.08 -9.00
CA ALA A 352 9.01 14.14 -7.63
C ALA A 352 8.16 15.08 -6.77
N ASP A 353 7.84 16.26 -7.29
CA ASP A 353 6.97 17.24 -6.61
C ASP A 353 5.56 16.67 -6.38
N MET A 354 5.00 16.01 -7.40
CA MET A 354 3.70 15.36 -7.29
C MET A 354 3.70 14.26 -6.23
N ALA A 355 4.73 13.41 -6.21
CA ALA A 355 4.90 12.38 -5.20
C ALA A 355 5.04 12.98 -3.79
N SER A 356 5.82 14.05 -3.64
CA SER A 356 5.95 14.78 -2.37
C SER A 356 4.58 15.28 -1.88
N ASN A 357 3.77 15.86 -2.77
CA ASN A 357 2.41 16.32 -2.46
C ASN A 357 1.45 15.18 -2.09
N MET A 358 1.71 13.95 -2.54
CA MET A 358 0.99 12.74 -2.14
C MET A 358 1.47 12.16 -0.79
N GLY A 359 2.50 12.76 -0.17
CA GLY A 359 3.02 12.37 1.15
C GLY A 359 4.22 11.43 1.12
N PHE A 360 4.89 11.28 -0.03
CA PHE A 360 6.19 10.61 -0.10
C PHE A 360 7.30 11.52 0.46
N ASN A 361 8.31 10.95 1.12
CA ASN A 361 9.43 11.72 1.66
C ASN A 361 10.38 12.14 0.51
N SER A 362 10.56 13.45 0.33
CA SER A 362 11.23 14.08 -0.82
C SER A 362 12.66 14.55 -0.62
N LYS A 363 13.31 14.20 0.49
CA LYS A 363 14.65 14.69 0.83
C LYS A 363 15.61 13.61 1.27
N TRP A 364 15.46 12.40 0.74
CA TRP A 364 16.31 11.30 1.15
C TRP A 364 17.75 11.48 0.66
N VAL A 365 18.68 11.32 1.60
CA VAL A 365 20.13 11.36 1.35
C VAL A 365 20.76 10.12 1.95
N TYR A 366 21.63 9.46 1.18
CA TYR A 366 22.35 8.28 1.65
C TYR A 366 23.44 8.64 2.65
N VAL A 367 23.55 7.81 3.68
CA VAL A 367 24.31 8.06 4.91
C VAL A 367 25.18 6.82 5.17
N SER A 368 26.40 6.78 4.63
CA SER A 368 27.28 5.58 4.63
C SER A 368 27.74 5.14 6.04
N GLN A 369 27.63 3.85 6.38
CA GLN A 369 28.18 3.31 7.62
C GLN A 369 29.64 2.84 7.39
N GLU A 370 30.62 3.74 7.46
CA GLU A 370 32.05 3.35 7.58
C GLU A 370 32.69 4.03 8.79
N LYS A 371 33.48 3.25 9.54
CA LYS A 371 34.11 3.61 10.82
C LYS A 371 35.16 4.71 10.64
N SER A 372 34.95 5.87 11.28
CA SER A 372 36.03 6.71 11.79
C SER A 372 35.64 7.28 13.16
N SER A 373 36.45 6.89 14.14
CA SER A 373 36.68 7.61 15.39
C SER A 373 36.81 9.11 15.15
N ASN A 374 36.04 9.87 15.94
CA ASN A 374 36.01 11.33 16.01
C ASN A 374 35.54 12.07 14.75
N ILE A 375 34.59 12.98 15.00
CA ILE A 375 33.88 13.86 14.05
C ILE A 375 32.77 13.12 13.28
N CYS A 376 31.68 12.85 14.01
CA CYS A 376 30.38 12.53 13.43
C CYS A 376 29.65 13.84 13.14
N SER A 377 29.66 14.28 11.90
CA SER A 377 28.75 15.30 11.39
C SER A 377 28.08 14.75 10.13
N LYS A 378 27.13 13.84 10.37
CA LYS A 378 25.92 13.70 9.56
C LYS A 378 24.86 14.45 10.32
N GLU A 379 24.21 15.42 9.70
CA GLU A 379 22.85 15.77 10.10
C GLU A 379 21.95 14.63 9.57
N ILE A 380 21.80 13.44 10.16
CA ILE A 380 21.11 13.12 11.43
C ILE A 380 20.28 14.32 11.88
N PHE A 381 18.96 14.18 11.88
CA PHE A 381 18.17 14.91 12.86
C PHE A 381 18.77 14.51 14.20
N THR A 382 19.70 15.31 14.71
CA THR A 382 20.28 15.08 16.02
C THR A 382 19.07 15.03 16.93
N PRO A 383 18.80 13.92 17.64
CA PRO A 383 18.01 14.04 18.85
C PRO A 383 18.70 15.17 19.58
N GLU A 384 18.00 16.29 19.80
CA GLU A 384 18.55 17.43 20.52
C GLU A 384 19.28 16.85 21.74
N ASN A 385 20.52 17.31 21.97
CA ASN A 385 21.36 16.83 23.08
C ASN A 385 20.63 17.16 24.38
N PHE A 386 19.72 16.28 24.75
CA PHE A 386 18.95 16.34 25.95
C PHE A 386 19.48 15.21 26.81
N THR A 387 19.86 15.57 28.01
CA THR A 387 20.12 14.60 29.08
C THR A 387 18.88 13.73 29.30
N GLU A 388 19.01 12.53 29.90
CA GLU A 388 17.86 11.63 30.17
C GLU A 388 16.74 12.36 30.94
N GLU A 389 17.09 13.43 31.66
CA GLU A 389 16.20 14.35 32.39
C GLU A 389 15.47 15.38 31.50
N GLU A 390 15.97 15.73 30.31
CA GLU A 390 15.35 16.69 29.39
C GLU A 390 14.45 16.02 28.31
N TYR A 391 14.63 14.71 28.10
CA TYR A 391 13.91 13.89 27.10
C TYR A 391 12.58 13.31 27.63
N ILE A 392 12.52 13.07 28.94
CA ILE A 392 11.41 12.42 29.63
C ILE A 392 10.71 13.45 30.52
N VAL A 393 9.47 13.80 30.19
CA VAL A 393 8.71 14.86 30.88
C VAL A 393 7.71 14.22 31.85
N ASN A 394 7.59 14.79 33.06
CA ASN A 394 6.55 14.42 34.05
C ASN A 394 5.25 15.19 33.76
N ASP A 395 4.08 14.58 34.02
CA ASP A 395 2.75 15.15 33.72
C ASP A 395 2.43 16.52 34.35
N ASN A 396 3.24 17.01 35.29
CA ASN A 396 2.97 18.26 36.03
C ASN A 396 3.52 19.54 35.37
N GLU A 397 4.23 19.46 34.25
CA GLU A 397 4.69 20.64 33.50
C GLU A 397 3.89 20.83 32.21
N VAL A 398 2.89 21.71 32.29
CA VAL A 398 2.08 22.15 31.16
C VAL A 398 2.97 22.90 30.17
N LEU A 399 3.37 22.23 29.10
CA LEU A 399 3.93 22.86 27.91
C LEU A 399 2.91 22.74 26.77
N THR A 400 2.36 23.88 26.38
CA THR A 400 1.69 24.09 25.10
C THR A 400 2.61 23.60 23.97
N PHE A 401 2.03 22.85 23.00
CA PHE A 401 2.60 22.17 21.82
C PHE A 401 2.75 20.62 21.97
N GLU A 402 1.81 19.90 21.36
CA GLU A 402 1.53 18.45 21.41
C GLU A 402 2.59 17.51 20.76
N ASN A 403 3.90 17.67 21.02
CA ASN A 403 4.97 16.84 20.42
C ASN A 403 5.60 15.83 21.39
N SER A 404 4.79 15.08 22.15
CA SER A 404 5.26 13.98 23.00
C SER A 404 4.31 12.80 22.97
N VAL A 405 4.82 11.59 23.22
CA VAL A 405 4.02 10.35 23.32
C VAL A 405 4.20 9.69 24.69
N PRO A 406 3.23 8.89 25.16
CA PRO A 406 3.41 8.08 26.37
C PRO A 406 4.64 7.18 26.24
N LEU A 407 5.49 7.18 27.27
CA LEU A 407 6.63 6.28 27.39
C LEU A 407 6.22 5.10 28.27
N PHE A 408 6.28 3.89 27.71
CA PHE A 408 6.09 2.67 28.48
C PHE A 408 7.46 2.12 28.89
N SER A 409 7.65 1.86 30.18
CA SER A 409 8.90 1.33 30.70
C SER A 409 9.01 -0.17 30.43
N LEU A 410 9.30 -0.54 29.16
CA LEU A 410 9.78 -1.89 28.83
C LEU A 410 11.17 -2.08 29.45
N LYS A 411 11.28 -2.83 30.56
CA LYS A 411 12.56 -3.39 30.97
C LYS A 411 12.73 -4.70 30.20
N ALA A 412 13.56 -4.72 29.16
CA ALA A 412 13.97 -5.96 28.50
C ALA A 412 15.49 -6.09 28.50
N ALA A 413 16.01 -7.29 28.28
CA ALA A 413 17.40 -7.61 27.96
C ALA A 413 17.39 -8.58 26.77
N ALA A 414 18.49 -8.66 26.03
CA ALA A 414 18.61 -9.44 24.79
C ALA A 414 18.31 -10.95 24.98
N GLY A 415 17.29 -11.48 24.30
CA GLY A 415 17.06 -12.94 24.23
C GLY A 415 15.60 -13.36 24.10
N GLU A 416 15.24 -14.45 24.79
CA GLU A 416 13.90 -15.06 24.81
C GLU A 416 12.85 -14.17 25.54
N PHE A 417 11.60 -14.35 25.13
CA PHE A 417 10.39 -13.77 25.72
C PHE A 417 10.46 -13.82 27.30
N ARG A 418 10.12 -12.73 28.02
CA ARG A 418 9.89 -12.67 29.51
C ARG A 418 8.89 -11.59 29.99
N GLU A 419 8.17 -11.93 31.07
CA GLU A 419 7.45 -11.17 32.14
C GLU A 419 7.17 -9.64 32.07
N TRP A 420 5.92 -9.21 32.37
CA TRP A 420 5.48 -7.80 32.34
C TRP A 420 4.22 -7.43 33.14
N ASN A 421 4.24 -6.21 33.69
CA ASN A 421 3.09 -5.45 34.18
C ASN A 421 3.01 -4.10 33.46
N ALA A 422 1.89 -3.80 32.80
CA ALA A 422 1.64 -2.52 32.12
C ALA A 422 1.24 -1.45 33.15
N GLU A 423 2.19 -0.90 33.90
CA GLU A 423 1.92 0.33 34.63
C GLU A 423 2.05 1.54 33.68
N GLU A 424 1.03 2.41 33.68
CA GLU A 424 1.12 3.75 33.11
C GLU A 424 2.25 4.49 33.84
N SER A 425 3.43 4.53 33.23
CA SER A 425 4.46 5.43 33.71
C SER A 425 3.95 6.85 33.42
N HIS A 426 3.95 7.72 34.43
CA HIS A 426 3.50 9.13 34.33
C HIS A 426 4.50 9.99 33.52
N LYS A 427 5.17 9.36 32.56
CA LYS A 427 6.31 9.87 31.81
C LYS A 427 5.99 9.86 30.33
N ARG A 428 6.34 10.95 29.66
CA ARG A 428 6.21 11.10 28.20
C ARG A 428 7.57 11.32 27.59
N ILE A 429 7.78 10.84 26.37
CA ILE A 429 9.00 11.14 25.62
C ILE A 429 8.68 12.14 24.51
N LYS A 430 9.55 13.14 24.33
CA LYS A 430 9.41 14.09 23.22
C LYS A 430 9.65 13.38 21.88
N VAL A 431 8.83 13.73 20.90
CA VAL A 431 8.94 13.23 19.53
C VAL A 431 9.54 14.34 18.66
N PRO A 432 10.60 14.05 17.88
CA PRO A 432 11.19 15.00 16.95
C PRO A 432 10.19 15.70 16.02
N ASN A 433 10.44 16.97 15.73
CA ASN A 433 9.65 17.75 14.77
C ASN A 433 9.71 17.12 13.37
N GLY A 434 8.58 17.10 12.66
CA GLY A 434 8.46 16.49 11.33
C GLY A 434 7.73 15.14 11.31
N ILE A 435 7.43 14.58 12.48
CA ILE A 435 6.57 13.39 12.62
C ILE A 435 5.14 13.83 12.84
N LYS A 436 4.23 13.37 11.98
CA LYS A 436 2.80 13.61 12.16
C LYS A 436 2.30 12.82 13.36
N MET A 437 2.08 13.51 14.47
CA MET A 437 1.59 12.93 15.72
C MET A 437 0.20 12.32 15.54
N SER A 438 -0.03 11.18 16.19
CA SER A 438 -1.33 10.53 16.28
C SER A 438 -1.51 9.86 17.64
N ALA A 439 -2.75 9.80 18.13
CA ALA A 439 -3.08 9.31 19.48
C ALA A 439 -2.78 7.82 19.70
N ASP A 440 -2.52 7.08 18.62
CA ASP A 440 -2.12 5.67 18.63
C ASP A 440 -0.59 5.49 18.73
N MET A 441 0.19 6.56 18.82
CA MET A 441 1.64 6.47 18.98
C MET A 441 2.04 6.34 20.46
N PHE A 442 3.04 5.51 20.71
CA PHE A 442 3.68 5.34 22.00
C PHE A 442 5.15 5.02 21.83
N ALA A 443 5.94 5.23 22.88
CA ALA A 443 7.35 4.86 22.88
C ALA A 443 7.63 3.79 23.91
N CYS A 444 8.66 3.00 23.64
CA CYS A 444 9.22 2.09 24.61
C CYS A 444 10.72 1.88 24.39
N ARG A 445 11.42 1.46 25.43
CA ARG A 445 12.85 1.15 25.36
C ARG A 445 13.01 -0.28 24.83
N VAL A 446 13.74 -0.43 23.74
CA VAL A 446 14.07 -1.72 23.12
C VAL A 446 15.48 -2.08 23.52
N ILE A 447 15.64 -3.21 24.21
CA ILE A 447 16.92 -3.70 24.68
C ILE A 447 17.16 -5.06 24.06
N GLY A 448 18.34 -5.21 23.47
CA GLY A 448 18.83 -6.44 22.89
C GLY A 448 19.36 -6.28 21.47
N GLU A 449 20.21 -7.22 21.07
CA GLU A 449 20.97 -7.15 19.81
C GLU A 449 20.25 -7.83 18.62
N SER A 450 19.12 -8.49 18.85
CA SER A 450 18.40 -9.26 17.82
C SER A 450 17.91 -8.43 16.62
N MET A 451 17.90 -7.10 16.73
CA MET A 451 17.47 -6.16 15.69
C MET A 451 18.53 -5.08 15.38
N ASN A 452 19.78 -5.28 15.81
CA ASN A 452 20.81 -4.23 15.82
C ASN A 452 21.22 -3.68 14.44
N LYS A 453 20.83 -4.33 13.34
CA LYS A 453 20.97 -3.76 11.99
C LYS A 453 20.03 -2.57 11.73
N VAL A 454 18.96 -2.43 12.51
CA VAL A 454 17.94 -1.37 12.36
C VAL A 454 17.65 -0.63 13.67
N ILE A 455 17.61 -1.35 14.79
CA ILE A 455 17.34 -0.80 16.12
C ILE A 455 18.57 -1.10 16.98
N PRO A 456 19.42 -0.10 17.27
CA PRO A 456 20.52 -0.27 18.21
C PRO A 456 20.02 -0.78 19.57
N ASN A 457 20.84 -1.57 20.23
CA ASN A 457 20.55 -1.98 21.59
C ASN A 457 20.37 -0.76 22.49
N ASP A 458 19.37 -0.83 23.36
CA ASP A 458 19.04 0.17 24.37
C ASP A 458 18.35 1.45 23.86
N SER A 459 17.81 1.42 22.64
CA SER A 459 17.12 2.55 22.00
C SER A 459 15.68 2.76 22.48
N TYR A 460 15.29 4.02 22.70
CA TYR A 460 13.88 4.40 22.74
C TYR A 460 13.32 4.37 21.33
N CYS A 461 12.27 3.59 21.13
CA CYS A 461 11.66 3.37 19.83
C CYS A 461 10.22 3.85 19.86
N LEU A 462 9.83 4.56 18.80
CA LEU A 462 8.48 5.00 18.54
C LEU A 462 7.71 3.88 17.83
N PHE A 463 6.55 3.54 18.36
CA PHE A 463 5.63 2.57 17.79
C PHE A 463 4.27 3.19 17.55
N ARG A 464 3.54 2.64 16.59
CA ARG A 464 2.11 2.86 16.42
C ARG A 464 1.34 1.63 16.92
N LYS A 465 0.31 1.83 17.72
CA LYS A 465 -0.57 0.76 18.20
C LYS A 465 -1.16 0.02 17.02
N SER A 466 -1.09 -1.30 17.07
CA SER A 466 -1.63 -2.09 15.99
C SER A 466 -3.13 -2.36 16.17
N VAL A 467 -3.92 -2.09 15.12
CA VAL A 467 -5.39 -2.20 15.12
C VAL A 467 -5.94 -3.13 14.03
N GLY A 468 -5.09 -3.98 13.43
CA GLY A 468 -5.42 -4.85 12.29
C GLY A 468 -4.64 -4.48 11.02
N GLY A 469 -4.75 -5.30 9.96
CA GLY A 469 -4.02 -5.14 8.68
C GLY A 469 -2.83 -6.10 8.49
N THR A 470 -2.22 -6.10 7.30
CA THR A 470 -1.04 -6.93 7.02
C THR A 470 0.21 -6.38 7.70
N ARG A 471 0.94 -7.27 8.35
CA ARG A 471 2.18 -6.97 9.09
C ARG A 471 3.42 -7.50 8.38
N TYR A 472 3.22 -8.17 7.24
CA TYR A 472 4.27 -8.81 6.48
C TYR A 472 5.37 -7.82 6.09
N GLY A 473 6.61 -8.13 6.47
CA GLY A 473 7.79 -7.31 6.24
C GLY A 473 7.94 -6.11 7.17
N GLN A 474 7.04 -5.91 8.14
CA GLN A 474 7.16 -4.83 9.12
C GLN A 474 7.92 -5.29 10.36
N ILE A 475 8.60 -4.36 11.01
CA ILE A 475 9.13 -4.58 12.36
C ILE A 475 7.97 -4.37 13.34
N VAL A 476 7.68 -5.39 14.15
CA VAL A 476 6.55 -5.39 15.07
C VAL A 476 7.03 -5.55 16.51
N LEU A 477 6.29 -4.94 17.44
CA LEU A 477 6.33 -5.27 18.86
C LEU A 477 5.24 -6.30 19.13
N ALA A 478 5.68 -7.52 19.43
CA ALA A 478 4.85 -8.68 19.67
C ALA A 478 4.81 -9.02 21.17
N GLU A 479 3.67 -9.50 21.62
CA GLU A 479 3.33 -9.91 22.99
C GLU A 479 2.93 -11.39 22.98
N ASN A 480 3.38 -12.16 23.96
CA ASN A 480 2.98 -13.55 24.19
C ASN A 480 2.72 -13.81 25.69
N MET A 481 1.62 -14.49 26.03
CA MET A 481 1.31 -14.96 27.38
C MET A 481 1.76 -16.42 27.58
N ASN A 482 2.58 -16.70 28.58
CA ASN A 482 2.99 -18.09 28.84
C ASN A 482 1.81 -18.90 29.43
N LYS A 483 1.68 -20.16 29.02
CA LYS A 483 0.53 -21.01 29.36
C LYS A 483 0.75 -21.83 30.65
N TRP A 484 1.99 -21.93 31.15
CA TRP A 484 2.39 -22.86 32.23
C TRP A 484 3.19 -22.14 33.33
N GLY A 485 2.52 -21.65 34.38
CA GLY A 485 3.14 -21.09 35.59
C GLY A 485 2.17 -20.24 36.41
N ASP A 486 2.38 -20.16 37.73
CA ASP A 486 1.53 -19.49 38.72
C ASP A 486 1.64 -17.94 38.69
N ASP A 487 2.41 -17.39 37.74
CA ASP A 487 2.64 -15.96 37.57
C ASP A 487 2.13 -15.50 36.17
N SER A 488 1.25 -14.51 36.17
CA SER A 488 0.47 -14.01 35.01
C SER A 488 1.31 -13.10 34.12
N ASP A 489 2.28 -13.71 33.46
CA ASP A 489 3.41 -12.98 32.95
C ASP A 489 3.36 -12.76 31.45
N LEU A 490 3.61 -11.52 31.04
CA LEU A 490 3.50 -11.04 29.66
C LEU A 490 4.89 -10.87 29.03
N TYR A 491 5.10 -11.46 27.85
CA TYR A 491 6.41 -11.56 27.25
C TYR A 491 6.48 -10.77 25.95
N TYR A 492 7.50 -9.92 25.75
CA TYR A 492 7.60 -9.05 24.55
C TYR A 492 8.82 -9.32 23.67
N THR A 493 8.68 -9.12 22.36
CA THR A 493 9.81 -9.12 21.42
C THR A 493 9.61 -8.13 20.28
N VAL A 494 10.72 -7.64 19.71
CA VAL A 494 10.72 -6.84 18.48
C VAL A 494 11.41 -7.63 17.37
N LYS A 495 10.70 -7.87 16.25
CA LYS A 495 11.16 -8.70 15.13
C LYS A 495 10.52 -8.27 13.81
N TYR A 496 11.08 -8.69 12.68
CA TYR A 496 10.36 -8.66 11.41
C TYR A 496 9.24 -9.69 11.42
N TYR A 497 8.05 -9.27 11.04
CA TYR A 497 6.90 -10.16 10.93
C TYR A 497 6.79 -10.72 9.52
N GLU A 498 6.67 -12.04 9.41
CA GLU A 498 6.25 -12.74 8.20
C GLU A 498 5.10 -13.70 8.52
N SER A 499 4.31 -14.03 7.49
CA SER A 499 3.27 -15.04 7.62
C SER A 499 3.20 -15.88 6.36
N GLU A 500 3.18 -17.20 6.52
CA GLU A 500 3.04 -18.15 5.43
C GLU A 500 1.67 -18.85 5.52
N LYS A 501 1.06 -19.12 4.37
CA LYS A 501 -0.16 -19.91 4.28
C LYS A 501 0.24 -21.31 3.84
N HIS A 502 -0.05 -22.31 4.66
CA HIS A 502 0.13 -23.70 4.27
C HIS A 502 -1.17 -24.25 3.67
N GLU A 503 -1.04 -24.81 2.47
CA GLU A 503 -2.11 -25.51 1.74
C GLU A 503 -1.90 -27.01 1.95
N VAL A 504 -2.89 -27.68 2.52
CA VAL A 504 -2.92 -29.15 2.62
C VAL A 504 -4.17 -29.61 1.88
N ASP A 505 -4.00 -30.53 0.92
CA ASP A 505 -5.09 -31.08 0.10
C ASP A 505 -5.97 -30.01 -0.59
N GLY A 506 -5.38 -28.89 -0.99
CA GLY A 506 -6.09 -27.81 -1.71
C GLY A 506 -7.05 -26.99 -0.84
N VAL A 507 -6.95 -27.11 0.49
CA VAL A 507 -7.66 -26.26 1.45
C VAL A 507 -6.62 -25.40 2.20
N PRO A 508 -6.70 -24.06 2.15
CA PRO A 508 -5.82 -23.19 2.93
C PRO A 508 -6.20 -23.33 4.40
N MET A 509 -5.46 -24.15 5.15
CA MET A 509 -5.87 -24.56 6.49
C MET A 509 -5.19 -23.75 7.60
N HIS A 510 -3.93 -23.31 7.45
CA HIS A 510 -3.23 -22.62 8.55
C HIS A 510 -2.28 -21.50 8.11
N LYS A 511 -2.28 -20.40 8.87
CA LYS A 511 -1.36 -19.26 8.73
C LYS A 511 -0.28 -19.39 9.82
N SER A 512 0.93 -19.80 9.45
CA SER A 512 2.08 -19.77 10.36
C SER A 512 2.62 -18.33 10.44
N ILE A 513 3.07 -17.91 11.62
CA ILE A 513 3.70 -16.60 11.84
C ILE A 513 5.17 -16.85 12.12
N ILE A 514 6.03 -16.13 11.40
CA ILE A 514 7.49 -16.20 11.56
C ILE A 514 7.97 -14.83 11.99
N LEU A 515 8.62 -14.74 13.15
CA LEU A 515 9.25 -13.53 13.65
C LEU A 515 10.77 -13.65 13.44
N LYS A 516 11.30 -12.86 12.50
CA LYS A 516 12.70 -12.93 12.09
C LYS A 516 13.57 -11.88 12.79
N PRO A 517 14.74 -12.24 13.32
CA PRO A 517 15.72 -11.27 13.78
C PRO A 517 16.34 -10.52 12.60
N ASN A 518 16.91 -9.35 12.87
CA ASN A 518 17.74 -8.63 11.93
C ASN A 518 18.98 -8.11 12.66
N SER A 519 19.86 -9.05 13.01
CA SER A 519 21.08 -8.80 13.76
C SER A 519 22.33 -9.02 12.91
N THR A 520 23.45 -8.40 13.28
CA THR A 520 24.80 -8.74 12.82
C THR A 520 25.30 -10.06 13.41
N ASP A 521 24.65 -10.54 14.47
CA ASP A 521 24.90 -11.87 15.04
C ASP A 521 23.93 -12.87 14.41
N ASP A 522 24.47 -13.82 13.66
CA ASP A 522 23.67 -14.83 12.95
C ASP A 522 23.21 -15.98 13.87
N SER A 523 23.55 -15.94 15.17
CA SER A 523 23.06 -16.93 16.15
C SER A 523 21.60 -16.73 16.57
N TYR A 524 20.98 -15.59 16.24
CA TYR A 524 19.57 -15.37 16.48
C TYR A 524 18.72 -16.17 15.48
N GLU A 525 17.89 -17.06 15.99
CA GLU A 525 16.99 -17.88 15.18
C GLU A 525 15.62 -17.23 14.96
N ASN A 526 14.91 -17.69 13.93
CA ASN A 526 13.53 -17.31 13.69
C ASN A 526 12.63 -17.91 14.77
N ILE A 527 11.72 -17.11 15.31
CA ILE A 527 10.66 -17.61 16.16
C ILE A 527 9.50 -17.99 15.24
N VAL A 528 9.19 -19.28 15.17
CA VAL A 528 8.05 -19.80 14.41
C VAL A 528 6.93 -20.10 15.37
N LEU A 529 5.78 -19.43 15.19
CA LEU A 529 4.61 -19.61 16.04
C LEU A 529 3.67 -20.64 15.41
N ASN A 530 3.35 -21.65 16.21
CA ASN A 530 2.43 -22.72 15.83
C ASN A 530 0.97 -22.19 15.84
N PRO A 531 0.24 -22.28 14.72
CA PRO A 531 -1.15 -21.81 14.60
C PRO A 531 -2.10 -22.38 15.65
N ASP A 532 -1.88 -23.61 16.12
CA ASP A 532 -2.82 -24.32 17.00
C ASP A 532 -2.53 -24.11 18.50
N GLU A 533 -1.30 -23.74 18.85
CA GLU A 533 -0.84 -23.66 20.25
C GLU A 533 -0.53 -22.24 20.69
N ASP A 534 0.12 -21.44 19.83
CA ASP A 534 0.70 -20.14 20.19
C ASP A 534 -0.21 -18.96 19.85
N MET A 535 -1.12 -19.11 18.87
CA MET A 535 -1.94 -17.98 18.40
C MET A 535 -2.94 -17.45 19.44
N TYR A 536 -3.38 -18.27 20.40
CA TYR A 536 -4.33 -17.85 21.44
C TYR A 536 -3.73 -16.87 22.45
N ASN A 537 -2.41 -16.91 22.60
CA ASN A 537 -1.68 -16.13 23.60
C ASN A 537 -0.82 -15.04 22.97
N PHE A 538 -0.85 -14.90 21.65
CA PHE A 538 0.02 -14.03 20.88
C PHE A 538 -0.73 -12.82 20.32
N THR A 539 -0.24 -11.62 20.61
CA THR A 539 -0.80 -10.37 20.07
C THR A 539 0.32 -9.48 19.54
N ILE A 540 0.09 -8.83 18.41
CA ILE A 540 0.96 -7.75 17.98
C ILE A 540 0.36 -6.43 18.48
N ILE A 541 1.09 -5.78 19.37
CA ILE A 541 0.63 -4.57 20.04
C ILE A 541 1.13 -3.28 19.36
N GLY A 542 2.25 -3.35 18.62
CA GLY A 542 2.85 -2.18 17.97
C GLY A 542 3.53 -2.47 16.64
N ILE A 543 3.55 -1.47 15.77
CA ILE A 543 4.35 -1.43 14.54
C ILE A 543 5.42 -0.36 14.73
N PHE A 544 6.68 -0.74 14.53
CA PHE A 544 7.82 0.16 14.69
C PHE A 544 7.77 1.28 13.64
N ILE A 545 7.98 2.52 14.10
CA ILE A 545 8.10 3.70 13.23
C ILE A 545 9.57 4.07 13.09
N GLN A 546 10.24 4.35 14.22
CA GLN A 546 11.64 4.78 14.22
C GLN A 546 12.26 4.71 15.61
N VAL A 547 13.59 4.84 15.66
CA VAL A 547 14.33 5.14 16.89
C VAL A 547 14.22 6.64 17.21
N LEU A 548 14.04 6.98 18.48
CA LEU A 548 13.86 8.35 18.97
C LEU A 548 15.15 8.98 19.49
N ASP A 549 16.17 8.17 19.78
CA ASP A 549 17.39 8.63 20.44
C ASP A 549 18.65 7.89 19.98
N ASN A 550 19.82 8.36 20.41
CA ASN A 550 21.09 7.69 20.16
C ASN A 550 21.68 7.17 21.50
N PRO A 551 21.63 5.85 21.78
CA PRO A 551 22.10 5.28 23.05
C PRO A 551 23.56 5.63 23.38
N SER A 552 24.39 5.79 22.34
CA SER A 552 25.81 6.17 22.43
C SER A 552 26.06 7.54 23.09
N ASN A 553 25.02 8.39 23.17
CA ASN A 553 25.09 9.73 23.75
C ASN A 553 24.58 9.78 25.20
N ARG A 554 23.99 8.72 25.76
CA ARG A 554 23.46 8.71 27.15
C ARG A 554 24.53 8.52 28.23
N PHE A 555 25.75 8.09 27.84
CA PHE A 555 26.88 7.83 28.75
C PHE A 555 28.03 8.84 28.58
N LYS A 556 27.78 10.00 27.98
CA LYS A 556 28.77 11.07 27.81
C LYS A 556 28.63 12.17 28.83
#